data_AF-A0A1A8Q3M2-F1
#
_entry.id   AF-A0A1A8Q3M2-F1
#
_cell.length_a   1.000
_cell.length_b   1.000
_cell.length_c   1.000
_cell.angle_alpha   90.00
_cell.angle_beta   90.00
_cell.angle_gamma   90.00
#
_symmetry.space_group_name_H-M   'P 1'
#
loop_
_entity.id
_entity.type
_entity.pdbx_description
1 polymer ?
#
loop_
_entity_poly.entity_id
_entity_poly.type
_entity_poly.pdbx_seq_one_letter_code
_entity_poly.pdbx_strand_id
1 'polypeptide(L)' 'CLLCFRWTYIEFYSRYSILMSHVEADLSDKKQTCKNVLQRLIQDSNQYKFGRTKIFFRAGQVAYLEKLR' A
#
# COMPACT_ATOMS: atom_id res chain seq x y z
N CYS A 1 3.95 -19.89 -5.48
CA CYS A 1 4.73 -18.63 -5.62
C CYS A 1 3.83 -17.53 -6.15
N LEU A 2 4.11 -16.29 -5.74
CA LEU A 2 3.63 -15.02 -6.30
C LEU A 2 2.37 -14.43 -5.67
N LEU A 3 2.47 -13.11 -5.51
CA LEU A 3 1.63 -12.19 -4.79
C LEU A 3 0.27 -12.11 -5.50
N CYS A 4 -0.78 -12.68 -4.89
CA CYS A 4 -2.09 -12.87 -5.53
C CYS A 4 -2.82 -11.54 -5.78
N PHE A 5 -2.52 -10.50 -4.99
CA PHE A 5 -3.15 -9.20 -5.09
C PHE A 5 -2.18 -8.16 -5.61
N ARG A 6 -2.50 -7.59 -6.76
CA ARG A 6 -1.69 -6.59 -7.44
C ARG A 6 -2.53 -5.33 -7.65
N TRP A 7 -2.10 -4.23 -7.06
CA TRP A 7 -2.78 -2.94 -7.09
C TRP A 7 -1.89 -1.90 -7.74
N THR A 8 -2.42 -1.04 -8.60
CA THR A 8 -1.66 0.16 -9.00
C THR A 8 -1.48 1.09 -7.80
N TYR A 9 -0.46 1.94 -7.84
CA TYR A 9 -0.27 2.96 -6.82
C TYR A 9 -1.50 3.87 -6.68
N ILE A 10 -2.18 4.18 -7.80
CA ILE A 10 -3.37 5.03 -7.80
C ILE A 10 -4.55 4.33 -7.15
N GLU A 11 -4.82 3.05 -7.47
CA GLU A 11 -5.90 2.29 -6.85
C GLU A 11 -5.67 2.12 -5.34
N PHE A 12 -4.44 1.80 -4.93
CA PHE A 12 -4.10 1.68 -3.51
C PHE A 12 -4.31 3.01 -2.79
N TYR A 13 -3.78 4.10 -3.35
CA TYR A 13 -3.93 5.44 -2.78
C TYR A 13 -5.41 5.82 -2.65
N SER A 14 -6.20 5.64 -3.70
CA SER A 14 -7.62 6.02 -3.70
C SER A 14 -8.43 5.23 -2.67
N ARG A 15 -8.09 3.98 -2.40
CA ARG A 15 -8.84 3.12 -1.48
C ARG A 15 -8.43 3.31 -0.02
N TYR A 16 -7.14 3.51 0.23
CA TYR A 16 -6.56 3.58 1.57
C TYR A 16 -6.13 4.99 1.97
N SER A 17 -6.53 6.03 1.22
CA SER A 17 -6.25 7.44 1.57
C SER A 17 -6.73 7.79 2.98
N ILE A 18 -7.83 7.18 3.44
CA ILE A 18 -8.35 7.34 4.80
C ILE A 18 -7.41 6.83 5.90
N LEU A 19 -6.49 5.91 5.57
CA LEU A 19 -5.48 5.38 6.49
C LEU A 19 -4.22 6.24 6.55
N MET A 20 -4.15 7.29 5.73
CA MET A 20 -2.97 8.16 5.58
C MET A 20 -3.10 9.36 6.50
N SER A 21 -2.00 9.77 7.14
CA SER A 21 -1.97 11.03 7.88
C SER A 21 -1.89 12.23 6.92
N HIS A 22 -2.30 13.42 7.37
CA HIS A 22 -2.17 14.66 6.59
C HIS A 22 -0.72 14.97 6.18
N VAL A 23 0.26 14.46 6.92
CA VAL A 23 1.69 14.62 6.61
C VAL A 23 2.16 13.66 5.51
N GLU A 24 1.56 12.48 5.40
CA GLU A 24 1.90 11.48 4.37
C GLU A 24 1.15 11.72 3.05
N ALA A 25 -0.01 12.35 3.11
CA ALA A 25 -0.90 12.61 1.98
C ALA A 25 -0.37 13.74 1.07
N ASP A 26 0.80 13.55 0.49
CA ASP A 26 1.29 14.39 -0.61
C ASP A 26 0.57 14.00 -1.91
N LEU A 27 -0.13 14.95 -2.51
CA LEU A 27 -0.85 14.77 -3.77
C LEU A 27 0.10 14.67 -4.97
N SER A 28 1.32 15.19 -4.85
CA SER A 28 2.30 15.28 -5.94
C SER A 28 3.05 13.97 -6.18
N ASP A 29 3.32 13.18 -5.13
CA ASP A 29 3.96 11.85 -5.25
C ASP A 29 3.17 10.75 -4.54
N LYS A 30 2.06 10.36 -5.17
CA LYS A 30 1.22 9.23 -4.73
C LYS A 30 2.01 7.94 -4.55
N LYS A 31 3.06 7.72 -5.36
CA LYS A 31 3.87 6.50 -5.28
C LYS A 31 4.69 6.50 -4.00
N GLN A 32 5.33 7.61 -3.66
CA GLN A 32 6.09 7.74 -2.42
C GLN A 32 5.17 7.70 -1.20
N THR A 33 4.01 8.35 -1.25
CA THR A 33 3.00 8.23 -0.18
C THR A 33 2.63 6.77 0.07
N CYS A 34 2.32 5.99 -0.97
CA CYS A 34 2.01 4.57 -0.81
C CYS A 34 3.12 3.79 -0.13
N LYS A 35 4.40 4.10 -0.44
CA LYS A 35 5.53 3.43 0.19
C LYS A 35 5.62 3.76 1.68
N ASN A 36 5.54 5.03 2.03
CA ASN A 36 5.62 5.49 3.42
C ASN A 36 4.51 4.86 4.26
N VAL A 37 3.27 4.90 3.75
CA VAL A 37 2.10 4.32 4.41
C VAL A 37 2.28 2.82 4.61
N LEU A 38 2.74 2.08 3.60
CA LEU A 38 2.97 0.65 3.71
C LEU A 38 4.10 0.27 4.66
N GLN A 39 5.18 1.06 4.68
CA GLN A 39 6.27 0.88 5.65
C GLN A 39 5.80 1.08 7.09
N ARG A 40 4.85 2.01 7.31
CA ARG A 40 4.24 2.25 8.62
C ARG A 40 3.24 1.16 9.01
N LEU A 41 2.36 0.76 8.08
CA LEU A 41 1.28 -0.19 8.37
C LEU A 41 1.77 -1.65 8.42
N ILE A 42 2.79 -2.00 7.64
CA ILE A 42 3.30 -3.37 7.52
C ILE A 42 4.81 -3.35 7.75
N GLN A 43 5.24 -3.74 8.95
CA GLN A 43 6.65 -3.75 9.35
C GLN A 43 7.47 -4.80 8.60
N ASP A 44 6.90 -5.98 8.32
CA ASP A 44 7.58 -7.03 7.56
C ASP A 44 7.56 -6.74 6.06
N SER A 45 8.70 -6.28 5.53
CA SER A 45 8.88 -5.99 4.11
C SER A 45 8.76 -7.21 3.19
N ASN A 46 8.77 -8.45 3.70
CA ASN A 46 8.53 -9.65 2.88
C ASN A 46 7.05 -9.85 2.52
N GLN A 47 6.15 -9.11 3.19
CA GLN A 47 4.70 -9.18 3.00
C GLN A 47 4.22 -8.42 1.76
N TYR A 48 5.05 -7.54 1.20
CA TYR A 48 4.72 -6.79 -0.02
C TYR A 48 5.95 -6.57 -0.89
N LYS A 49 5.75 -6.21 -2.17
CA LYS A 49 6.81 -5.77 -3.06
C LYS A 49 6.35 -4.60 -3.92
N PHE A 50 7.24 -3.63 -4.09
CA PHE A 50 7.03 -2.50 -4.99
C PHE A 50 7.53 -2.84 -6.40
N GLY A 51 6.62 -2.80 -7.37
CA GLY A 51 6.97 -2.83 -8.79
C GLY A 51 7.10 -1.43 -9.38
N ARG A 52 7.29 -1.36 -10.71
CA ARG A 52 7.40 -0.08 -11.42
C ARG A 52 6.12 0.77 -11.27
N THR A 53 4.97 0.14 -11.49
CA THR A 53 3.64 0.78 -11.54
C THR A 53 2.65 0.22 -10.53
N LYS A 54 2.96 -0.92 -9.90
CA LYS A 54 2.02 -1.66 -9.04
C LYS A 54 2.70 -2.13 -7.76
N ILE A 55 1.89 -2.28 -6.72
CA ILE A 55 2.20 -2.89 -5.44
C ILE A 55 1.68 -4.31 -5.46
N PHE A 56 2.46 -5.22 -4.90
CA PHE A 56 2.14 -6.63 -4.83
C PHE A 56 2.07 -7.04 -3.37
N PHE A 57 1.04 -7.78 -2.97
CA PHE A 57 0.83 -8.22 -1.59
C PHE A 57 0.86 -9.73 -1.46
N ARG A 58 1.43 -10.22 -0.34
CA ARG A 58 1.29 -11.61 0.08
C ARG A 58 -0.16 -11.87 0.51
N ALA A 59 -0.52 -13.15 0.59
CA ALA A 59 -1.85 -13.55 1.04
C ALA A 59 -2.13 -12.97 2.44
N GLY A 60 -3.38 -12.57 2.70
CA GLY A 60 -3.83 -12.02 3.98
C GLY A 60 -3.60 -10.51 4.17
N GLN A 61 -2.65 -9.89 3.48
CA GLN A 61 -2.32 -8.47 3.70
C GLN A 61 -3.42 -7.51 3.26
N VAL A 62 -4.11 -7.80 2.16
CA VAL A 62 -5.26 -6.98 1.74
C VAL A 62 -6.39 -7.06 2.77
N ALA A 63 -6.67 -8.25 3.31
CA ALA A 63 -7.69 -8.41 4.35
C ALA A 63 -7.31 -7.66 5.65
N TYR A 64 -6.01 -7.65 6.00
CA TYR A 64 -5.51 -6.83 7.11
C TYR A 64 -5.74 -5.33 6.88
N LEU A 65 -5.41 -4.81 5.70
CA LEU A 65 -5.63 -3.41 5.35
C LEU A 65 -7.12 -3.04 5.32
N GLU A 66 -8.00 -3.93 4.83
CA GLU A 66 -9.45 -3.71 4.88
C GLU A 66 -10.00 -3.67 6.31
N LYS A 67 -9.38 -4.36 7.27
CA LYS A 67 -9.77 -4.31 8.69
C LYS A 67 -9.34 -3.01 9.38
N LEU A 68 -8.28 -2.37 8.89
CA LEU A 68 -7.80 -1.09 9.40
C LEU A 68 -8.62 0.10 8.88
N ARG A 69 -9.22 -0.05 7.69
CA ARG A 69 -10.00 0.98 6.97
C ARG A 69 -11.28 1.37 7.69
#